data_AF-A0A967UIG4-F1
#
_entry.id   AF-A0A967UIG4-F1
#
_cell.length_a   1.000
_cell.length_b   1.000
_cell.length_c   1.000
_cell.angle_alpha   90.00
_cell.angle_beta   90.00
_cell.angle_gamma   90.00
#
_symmetry.space_group_name_H-M   'P 1'
#
loop_
_entity.id
_entity.type
_entity.pdbx_description
1 polymer ?
#
loop_
_entity_poly.entity_id
_entity_poly.type
_entity_poly.pdbx_seq_one_letter_code
_entity_poly.pdbx_strand_id
1 'polypeptide(L)'
;MKSQKQFKRRFSFEFFPPKSDKGAETLHQTRDKLATLNPEFFSVTFGAGGSTREGTKNTVIELNQKGISTAPHLSCVGSDKAII
;
A
#
# COMPACT_ATOMS: atom_id res chain seq x y z
N MET A 1 6.38 30.46 -0.10
CA MET A 1 4.91 30.60 -0.26
C MET A 1 4.22 30.64 1.10
N LYS A 2 3.51 31.73 1.44
CA LYS A 2 2.68 31.80 2.66
C LYS A 2 1.52 30.79 2.62
N SER A 3 1.03 30.45 1.42
CA SER A 3 -0.07 29.48 1.19
C SER A 3 0.21 28.05 1.66
N GLN A 4 1.48 27.61 1.70
CA GLN A 4 1.83 26.27 2.19
C GLN A 4 1.99 26.19 3.71
N LYS A 5 2.04 27.32 4.43
CA LYS A 5 2.15 27.35 5.90
C LYS A 5 0.82 27.10 6.60
N GLN A 6 -0.30 27.17 5.88
CA GLN A 6 -1.65 27.05 6.44
C GLN A 6 -2.10 25.60 6.62
N PHE A 7 -1.48 24.64 5.94
CA PHE A 7 -1.87 23.23 5.97
C PHE A 7 -0.82 22.38 6.66
N LYS A 8 -1.27 21.47 7.54
CA LYS A 8 -0.41 20.43 8.11
C LYS A 8 0.18 19.61 6.96
N ARG A 9 1.51 19.41 6.96
CA ARG A 9 2.17 18.55 5.97
C ARG A 9 1.68 17.12 6.16
N ARG A 10 1.26 16.50 5.06
CA ARG A 10 0.76 15.13 4.99
C ARG A 10 1.61 14.37 3.99
N PHE A 11 1.85 13.10 4.26
CA PHE A 11 2.56 12.21 3.36
C PHE A 11 2.11 10.76 3.59
N SER A 12 2.41 9.91 2.62
CA SER A 12 2.15 8.48 2.60
C SER A 12 3.34 7.76 1.97
N PHE A 13 3.37 6.44 2.08
CA PHE A 13 4.33 5.58 1.40
C PHE A 13 3.62 4.51 0.60
N GLU A 14 4.28 4.04 -0.46
CA GLU A 14 3.76 3.03 -1.37
C GLU A 14 4.64 1.78 -1.35
N PHE A 15 4.01 0.61 -1.31
CA PHE A 15 4.67 -0.68 -1.37
C PHE A 15 4.25 -1.48 -2.60
N PHE A 16 5.13 -2.41 -2.99
CA PHE A 16 4.78 -3.49 -3.92
C PHE A 16 4.45 -4.75 -3.12
N PRO A 17 3.45 -5.53 -3.55
CA PRO A 17 3.15 -6.80 -2.89
C PRO A 17 4.35 -7.76 -3.01
N PRO A 18 4.75 -8.41 -1.91
CA PRO A 18 5.92 -9.30 -1.92
C PRO A 18 5.61 -10.57 -2.73
N LYS A 19 6.65 -11.13 -3.36
CA LYS A 19 6.57 -12.37 -4.15
C LYS A 19 7.24 -13.57 -3.47
N SER A 20 7.75 -13.38 -2.26
CA SER A 20 8.45 -14.40 -1.46
C SER A 20 8.40 -14.05 0.03
N ASP A 21 8.65 -15.05 0.88
CA ASP A 21 8.65 -14.88 2.33
C ASP A 21 9.72 -13.87 2.79
N LYS A 22 10.91 -13.93 2.18
CA LYS A 22 11.96 -12.93 2.42
C LYS A 22 11.52 -11.51 2.04
N GLY A 23 10.75 -11.39 0.95
CA GLY A 23 10.14 -10.12 0.54
C GLY A 23 9.11 -9.62 1.55
N ALA A 24 8.29 -10.52 2.10
CA ALA A 24 7.31 -10.20 3.14
C ALA A 24 7.99 -9.71 4.42
N GLU A 25 9.04 -10.40 4.87
CA GLU A 25 9.83 -9.97 6.02
C GLU A 25 10.45 -8.58 5.81
N THR A 26 11.03 -8.35 4.63
CA THR A 26 11.59 -7.04 4.27
C THR A 26 10.52 -5.94 4.28
N LEU A 27 9.33 -6.23 3.76
CA LEU A 27 8.20 -5.31 3.79
C LEU A 27 7.79 -5.00 5.23
N HIS A 28 7.69 -6.00 6.10
CA HIS A 28 7.33 -5.80 7.51
C HIS A 28 8.33 -4.91 8.23
N GLN A 29 9.62 -5.19 8.09
CA GLN A 29 10.68 -4.39 8.71
C GLN A 29 10.69 -2.94 8.18
N THR A 30 10.46 -2.76 6.88
CA THR A 30 10.43 -1.42 6.26
C THR A 30 9.20 -0.63 6.70
N ARG A 31 8.03 -1.28 6.69
CA ARG A 31 6.77 -0.75 7.20
C ARG A 31 6.93 -0.23 8.63
N ASP A 32 7.46 -1.06 9.54
CA ASP A 32 7.56 -0.70 10.96
C ASP A 32 8.46 0.53 11.15
N LYS A 33 9.56 0.61 10.40
CA LYS A 33 10.43 1.80 10.39
C LYS A 33 9.69 3.04 9.87
N LEU A 34 8.98 2.93 8.75
CA LEU A 34 8.29 4.07 8.14
C LEU A 34 7.05 4.52 8.92
N ALA A 35 6.38 3.61 9.63
CA ALA A 35 5.23 3.92 10.48
C ALA A 35 5.59 4.88 11.63
N THR A 36 6.85 4.87 12.10
CA THR A 36 7.34 5.82 13.12
C THR A 36 7.27 7.28 12.68
N LEU A 37 7.20 7.53 11.37
CA LEU A 37 7.07 8.88 10.81
C LEU A 37 5.62 9.40 10.84
N ASN A 38 4.66 8.57 11.24
CA ASN A 38 3.23 8.89 11.30
C ASN A 38 2.63 9.40 9.97
N PRO A 39 2.75 8.63 8.87
CA PRO A 39 2.10 8.95 7.60
C PRO A 39 0.59 8.80 7.71
N GLU A 40 -0.16 9.45 6.82
CA GLU A 40 -1.63 9.37 6.85
C GLU A 40 -2.16 7.98 6.46
N PHE A 41 -1.46 7.29 5.55
CA PHE A 41 -1.79 5.94 5.10
C PHE A 41 -0.61 5.32 4.34
N PHE A 42 -0.72 4.03 4.04
CA PHE A 42 0.11 3.33 3.04
C PHE A 42 -0.71 2.93 1.82
N SER A 43 -0.09 2.88 0.65
CA SER A 43 -0.69 2.24 -0.54
C SER A 43 0.04 0.95 -0.89
N VAL A 44 -0.68 0.01 -1.51
CA VAL A 44 -0.10 -1.19 -2.10
C VAL A 44 -0.48 -1.24 -3.57
N THR A 45 0.54 -1.30 -4.42
CA THR A 45 0.37 -1.32 -5.88
C THR A 45 -0.36 -2.57 -6.38
N PHE A 46 -0.86 -2.48 -7.61
CA PHE A 46 -1.54 -3.54 -8.32
C PHE A 46 -0.82 -3.79 -9.65
N GLY A 47 -0.33 -5.02 -9.84
CA GLY A 47 0.41 -5.41 -11.03
C GLY A 47 -0.44 -5.31 -12.29
N ALA A 48 0.19 -4.94 -13.40
CA ALA A 48 -0.47 -4.85 -14.70
C ALA A 48 -1.21 -6.17 -15.04
N GLY A 49 -2.41 -6.05 -15.62
CA GLY A 49 -3.24 -7.19 -16.00
C GLY A 49 -3.72 -8.05 -14.82
N GLY A 50 -3.65 -7.58 -13.57
CA GLY A 50 -4.05 -8.37 -12.40
C GLY A 50 -2.98 -9.34 -11.89
N SER A 51 -1.76 -9.28 -12.42
CA SER A 51 -0.66 -10.22 -12.11
C SER A 51 -0.29 -10.34 -10.63
N THR A 52 -0.65 -9.36 -9.79
CA THR A 52 -0.39 -9.39 -8.34
C THR A 52 -1.64 -9.23 -7.48
N ARG A 53 -2.84 -9.44 -8.02
CA ARG A 53 -4.11 -9.17 -7.32
C ARG A 53 -4.15 -9.75 -5.91
N GLU A 54 -3.89 -11.04 -5.76
CA GLU A 54 -3.92 -11.71 -4.45
C GLU A 54 -2.82 -11.18 -3.52
N GLY A 55 -1.63 -10.90 -4.06
CA GLY A 55 -0.55 -10.29 -3.28
C GLY A 55 -0.93 -8.91 -2.74
N THR A 56 -1.55 -8.06 -3.57
CA THR A 56 -2.07 -6.74 -3.18
C THR A 56 -3.12 -6.89 -2.08
N LYS A 57 -4.12 -7.74 -2.29
CA LYS A 57 -5.20 -8.00 -1.32
C LYS A 57 -4.67 -8.48 0.01
N ASN A 58 -3.83 -9.52 0.01
CA ASN A 58 -3.28 -10.11 1.24
C ASN A 58 -2.44 -9.09 2.02
N THR A 59 -1.59 -8.34 1.32
CA THR A 59 -0.78 -7.29 1.96
C THR A 59 -1.68 -6.23 2.60
N VAL A 60 -2.68 -5.72 1.88
CA VAL A 60 -3.59 -4.68 2.39
C VAL A 60 -4.39 -5.15 3.61
N ILE A 61 -4.88 -6.39 3.59
CA ILE A 61 -5.60 -6.98 4.73
C ILE A 61 -4.66 -7.08 5.95
N GLU A 62 -3.46 -7.62 5.76
CA GLU A 62 -2.48 -7.77 6.85
C GLU A 62 -2.13 -6.42 7.50
N LEU A 63 -1.89 -5.38 6.69
CA LEU A 63 -1.54 -4.05 7.19
C LEU A 63 -2.71 -3.38 7.93
N ASN A 64 -3.93 -3.49 7.40
CA ASN A 64 -5.12 -2.96 8.07
C ASN A 64 -5.41 -3.68 9.39
N GLN A 65 -5.19 -5.00 9.47
CA GLN A 65 -5.33 -5.77 10.72
C GLN A 65 -4.35 -5.31 11.82
N LYS A 66 -3.21 -4.73 11.44
CA LYS A 66 -2.24 -4.11 12.36
C LYS A 66 -2.58 -2.66 12.73
N GLY A 67 -3.77 -2.18 12.35
CA GLY A 67 -4.25 -0.83 12.65
C GLY A 67 -3.67 0.26 11.75
N ILE A 68 -3.03 -0.11 10.63
CA ILE A 68 -2.42 0.84 9.71
C ILE A 68 -3.35 1.05 8.52
N SER A 69 -3.89 2.26 8.37
CA SER A 69 -4.73 2.63 7.23
C SER A 69 -4.00 2.36 5.92
N THR A 70 -4.50 1.40 5.14
CA THR A 70 -3.85 0.94 3.91
C THR A 70 -4.82 0.87 2.75
N ALA A 71 -4.50 1.57 1.66
CA ALA A 71 -5.28 1.62 0.44
C ALA A 71 -4.76 0.63 -0.63
N PRO A 72 -5.62 -0.22 -1.21
CA PRO A 72 -5.25 -1.02 -2.37
C PRO A 72 -5.27 -0.16 -3.64
N HIS A 73 -4.30 -0.37 -4.53
CA HIS A 73 -4.50 -0.04 -5.94
C HIS A 73 -5.37 -1.09 -6.60
N LEU A 74 -6.12 -0.67 -7.62
CA LEU A 74 -6.96 -1.54 -8.45
C LEU A 74 -6.86 -1.05 -9.90
N SER A 75 -6.69 -1.99 -10.83
CA SER A 75 -6.68 -1.68 -12.27
C SER A 75 -7.72 -2.53 -12.98
N CYS A 76 -8.45 -1.89 -13.90
CA CYS A 76 -9.46 -2.55 -14.72
C CYS A 76 -8.87 -3.19 -15.99
N VAL A 77 -7.61 -2.88 -16.33
CA VAL A 77 -6.98 -3.38 -17.56
C VAL A 77 -6.72 -4.88 -17.43
N GLY A 78 -7.27 -5.66 -18.36
CA GLY A 78 -7.13 -7.12 -18.39
C GLY A 78 -8.03 -7.86 -17.39
N SER A 79 -8.98 -7.19 -16.75
CA SER A 79 -9.95 -7.81 -15.83
C SER A 79 -11.36 -7.76 -16.40
N ASP A 80 -12.13 -8.83 -16.18
CA ASP A 80 -13.56 -8.83 -16.47
C ASP A 80 -14.32 -7.97 -15.44
N LYS A 81 -15.41 -7.31 -15.85
CA LYS A 81 -16.22 -6.47 -14.96
C LYS A 81 -16.74 -7.25 -13.74
N ALA A 82 -17.06 -8.53 -13.89
CA ALA A 82 -17.51 -9.38 -12.78
C ALA A 82 -16.38 -9.72 -11.79
N ILE A 83 -15.13 -9.45 -12.19
CA ILE A 83 -13.92 -9.89 -11.49
C ILE A 83 -13.14 -8.69 -10.91
N ILE A 84 -13.44 -7.45 -11.28
CA ILE A 84 -12.86 -6.24 -10.66
C ILE A 84 -13.29 -6.13 -9.19
#